data_AF-A0A7K2MUM9-F1
#
_entry.id   AF-A0A7K2MUM9-F1
#
_cell.length_a   1.000
_cell.length_b   1.000
_cell.length_c   1.000
_cell.angle_alpha   90.00
_cell.angle_beta   90.00
_cell.angle_gamma   90.00
#
_symmetry.space_group_name_H-M   'P 1'
#
loop_
_entity.id
_entity.type
_entity.pdbx_description
1 polymer ?
#
loop_
_entity_poly.entity_id
_entity_poly.type
_entity_poly.pdbx_seq_one_letter_code
_entity_poly.pdbx_strand_id
1 'polypeptide(L)'
;YVIGGFKGGNVGMWQQGIWNVSSFKAFAPDYPYGVFRLPTPPGGDYVTALGGWSFCANAQGRDPEAAAEFCVWALGSMEDESVDRMVDWCVGAKSDVAPRATALERGAAKGGYDSEVMRKFKDEIFPGGRAEPRYPPVVYKAISDAIQGTMLAGRGVKSEIERATRSIEAYTKSYKGASLI
;
A
#
# COMPACT_ATOMS: atom_id res chain seq x y z
N TYR A 1 5.74 -16.80 -2.94
CA TYR A 1 5.20 -15.87 -3.96
C TYR A 1 3.75 -16.21 -4.21
N VAL A 2 2.85 -15.22 -4.29
CA VAL A 2 1.39 -15.42 -4.22
C VAL A 2 0.87 -16.35 -5.31
N ILE A 3 1.26 -16.11 -6.57
CA ILE A 3 0.85 -16.95 -7.70
C ILE A 3 1.31 -18.39 -7.51
N GLY A 4 2.54 -18.60 -7.02
CA GLY A 4 3.06 -19.94 -6.73
C GLY A 4 2.31 -20.65 -5.61
N GLY A 5 1.89 -19.92 -4.57
CA GLY A 5 1.07 -20.47 -3.50
C GLY A 5 -0.29 -20.98 -4.00
N PHE A 6 -0.97 -20.16 -4.80
CA PHE A 6 -2.26 -20.51 -5.40
C PHE A 6 -2.17 -21.64 -6.42
N LYS A 7 -1.26 -21.54 -7.41
CA LYS A 7 -1.08 -22.58 -8.44
C LYS A 7 -0.62 -23.91 -7.85
N GLY A 8 0.13 -23.88 -6.75
CA GLY A 8 0.57 -25.08 -6.04
C GLY A 8 -0.50 -25.70 -5.14
N GLY A 9 -1.70 -25.11 -5.02
CA GLY A 9 -2.75 -25.59 -4.12
C GLY A 9 -2.42 -25.45 -2.63
N ASN A 10 -1.41 -24.66 -2.28
CA ASN A 10 -0.95 -24.50 -0.89
C ASN A 10 -1.83 -23.56 -0.07
N VAL A 11 -2.59 -22.69 -0.73
CA VAL A 11 -3.43 -21.66 -0.10
C VAL A 11 -4.76 -21.51 -0.83
N GLY A 12 -5.83 -21.31 -0.08
CA GLY A 12 -7.15 -20.93 -0.62
C GLY A 12 -7.40 -19.41 -0.61
N MET A 13 -6.67 -18.67 0.24
CA MET A 13 -6.77 -17.22 0.38
C MET A 13 -5.39 -16.64 0.70
N TRP A 14 -5.15 -15.39 0.28
CA TRP A 14 -3.90 -14.69 0.56
C TRP A 14 -4.13 -13.18 0.65
N GLN A 15 -3.60 -12.53 1.70
CA GLN A 15 -3.63 -11.07 1.84
C GLN A 15 -2.48 -10.41 1.05
N GLN A 16 -2.81 -9.61 0.03
CA GLN A 16 -1.87 -8.73 -0.69
C GLN A 16 -2.57 -7.44 -1.12
N GLY A 17 -1.78 -6.46 -1.54
CA GLY A 17 -2.31 -5.26 -2.17
C GLY A 17 -2.61 -5.40 -3.66
N ILE A 18 -3.25 -4.36 -4.18
CA ILE A 18 -3.76 -4.26 -5.55
C ILE A 18 -2.69 -4.44 -6.63
N TRP A 19 -1.44 -4.07 -6.36
CA TRP A 19 -0.31 -4.22 -7.30
C TRP A 19 -0.10 -5.66 -7.79
N ASN A 20 -0.64 -6.65 -7.08
CA ASN A 20 -0.52 -8.04 -7.49
C ASN A 20 -1.47 -8.40 -8.65
N VAL A 21 -2.50 -7.59 -8.93
CA VAL A 21 -3.40 -7.77 -10.08
C VAL A 21 -2.62 -7.70 -11.39
N SER A 22 -1.70 -6.74 -11.54
CA SER A 22 -0.81 -6.67 -12.70
C SER A 22 0.15 -7.86 -12.77
N SER A 23 0.59 -8.41 -11.63
CA SER A 23 1.37 -9.67 -11.61
C SER A 23 0.56 -10.86 -12.12
N PHE A 24 -0.70 -11.00 -11.71
CA PHE A 24 -1.59 -12.05 -12.24
C PHE A 24 -1.80 -11.86 -13.75
N LYS A 25 -2.09 -10.64 -14.21
CA LYS A 25 -2.21 -10.34 -15.65
C LYS A 25 -0.96 -10.72 -16.44
N ALA A 26 0.24 -10.49 -15.88
CA ALA A 26 1.50 -10.75 -16.57
C ALA A 26 1.92 -12.24 -16.54
N PHE A 27 1.73 -12.93 -15.42
CA PHE A 27 2.35 -14.23 -15.17
C PHE A 27 1.35 -15.39 -15.01
N ALA A 28 0.06 -15.10 -14.88
CA ALA A 28 -1.00 -16.09 -14.73
C ALA A 28 -2.37 -15.54 -15.21
N PRO A 29 -2.48 -15.06 -16.47
CA PRO A 29 -3.66 -14.34 -16.95
C PRO A 29 -4.94 -15.18 -16.92
N ASP A 30 -4.81 -16.50 -17.11
CA ASP A 30 -5.94 -17.43 -17.13
C ASP A 30 -6.24 -18.05 -15.75
N TYR A 31 -5.49 -17.69 -14.71
CA TYR A 31 -5.72 -18.23 -13.37
C TYR A 31 -6.97 -17.60 -12.76
N PRO A 32 -8.00 -18.38 -12.39
CA PRO A 32 -9.21 -17.83 -11.80
C PRO A 32 -8.92 -17.37 -10.36
N TYR A 33 -9.10 -16.07 -10.09
CA TYR A 33 -9.02 -15.53 -8.74
C TYR A 33 -10.07 -14.43 -8.52
N GLY A 34 -10.40 -14.20 -7.25
CA GLY A 34 -11.26 -13.10 -6.82
C GLY A 34 -10.55 -12.25 -5.77
N VAL A 35 -11.13 -11.08 -5.51
CA VAL A 35 -10.74 -10.19 -4.41
C VAL A 35 -11.96 -9.81 -3.60
N PHE A 36 -11.76 -9.51 -2.32
CA PHE A 36 -12.80 -9.10 -1.38
C PHE A 36 -12.18 -8.28 -0.25
N ARG A 37 -13.02 -7.59 0.53
CA ARG A 37 -12.59 -6.82 1.71
C ARG A 37 -11.89 -7.72 2.73
N LEU A 38 -10.96 -7.15 3.49
CA LEU A 38 -10.44 -7.82 4.69
C LEU A 38 -11.61 -8.18 5.62
N PRO A 39 -11.61 -9.38 6.22
CA PRO A 39 -12.63 -9.75 7.19
C PRO A 39 -12.66 -8.78 8.37
N THR A 40 -13.86 -8.30 8.72
CA THR A 40 -14.06 -7.43 9.89
C THR A 40 -14.31 -8.28 11.14
N PRO A 41 -13.60 -8.05 12.25
CA PRO A 41 -13.88 -8.73 13.52
C PRO A 41 -15.32 -8.45 14.02
N PRO A 42 -15.92 -9.35 14.82
CA PRO A 42 -17.24 -9.12 15.40
C PRO A 42 -17.31 -7.77 16.15
N GLY A 43 -18.27 -6.91 15.76
CA GLY A 43 -18.46 -5.59 16.35
C GLY A 43 -17.41 -4.53 15.94
N GLY A 44 -16.51 -4.85 15.01
CA GLY A 44 -15.55 -3.90 14.45
C GLY A 44 -16.07 -3.18 13.20
N ASP A 45 -15.39 -2.09 12.84
CA ASP A 45 -15.57 -1.39 11.58
C ASP A 45 -14.59 -1.90 10.52
N TYR A 46 -15.02 -1.87 9.25
CA TYR A 46 -14.12 -2.20 8.14
C TYR A 46 -13.00 -1.17 8.04
N VAL A 47 -11.75 -1.65 8.00
CA VAL A 47 -10.57 -0.84 7.73
C VAL A 47 -9.56 -1.61 6.90
N THR A 48 -8.85 -0.90 6.02
CA THR A 48 -7.67 -1.40 5.31
C THR A 48 -6.55 -0.37 5.33
N ALA A 49 -5.31 -0.80 5.10
CA ALA A 49 -4.18 0.12 4.95
C ALA A 49 -4.12 0.69 3.53
N LEU A 50 -3.92 2.00 3.42
CA LEU A 50 -3.60 2.70 2.18
C LEU A 50 -2.12 3.06 2.19
N GLY A 51 -1.34 2.19 1.54
CA GLY A 51 0.04 2.50 1.16
C GLY A 51 0.10 3.16 -0.22
N GLY A 52 1.32 3.32 -0.74
CA GLY A 52 1.53 3.90 -2.06
C GLY A 52 2.98 4.26 -2.31
N TRP A 53 3.22 4.87 -3.46
CA TRP A 53 4.53 5.39 -3.83
C TRP A 53 4.41 6.87 -4.15
N SER A 54 5.42 7.63 -3.74
CA SER A 54 5.55 9.05 -4.05
C SER A 54 6.93 9.29 -4.64
N PHE A 55 7.02 10.26 -5.55
CA PHE A 55 8.29 10.79 -5.98
C PHE A 55 8.73 11.86 -4.99
N CYS A 56 9.96 11.77 -4.50
CA CYS A 56 10.50 12.65 -3.48
C CYS A 56 11.87 13.19 -3.93
N ALA A 57 12.06 14.50 -3.82
CA ALA A 57 13.36 15.13 -3.99
C ALA A 57 14.20 14.96 -2.71
N ASN A 58 15.45 14.56 -2.85
CA ASN A 58 16.38 14.50 -1.73
C ASN A 58 16.92 15.90 -1.43
N ALA A 59 16.63 16.43 -0.25
CA ALA A 59 17.08 17.75 0.19
C ALA A 59 18.62 17.89 0.27
N GLN A 60 19.36 16.77 0.35
CA GLN A 60 20.83 16.74 0.35
C GLN A 60 21.40 16.29 -1.00
N GLY A 61 20.57 16.23 -2.05
CA GLY A 61 21.01 15.92 -3.41
C GLY A 61 21.92 17.02 -3.98
N ARG A 62 22.58 16.71 -5.11
CA ARG A 62 23.42 17.69 -5.82
C ARG A 62 22.62 18.87 -6.37
N ASP A 63 21.37 18.63 -6.72
CA ASP A 63 20.42 19.64 -7.19
C ASP A 63 18.99 19.28 -6.72
N PRO A 64 18.62 19.63 -5.47
CA PRO A 64 17.30 19.32 -4.93
C PRO A 64 16.16 20.06 -5.62
N GLU A 65 16.42 21.24 -6.19
CA GLU A 65 15.42 22.07 -6.86
C GLU A 65 15.01 21.45 -8.19
N ALA A 66 15.98 21.10 -9.06
CA ALA A 66 15.69 20.39 -10.30
C ALA A 66 15.00 19.04 -10.06
N ALA A 67 15.37 18.33 -8.98
CA ALA A 67 14.69 17.10 -8.61
C ALA A 67 13.23 17.33 -8.19
N ALA A 68 12.94 18.44 -7.49
CA ALA A 68 11.58 18.80 -7.12
C ALA A 68 10.74 19.20 -8.35
N GLU A 69 11.30 19.98 -9.27
CA GLU A 69 10.68 20.32 -10.55
C GLU A 69 10.33 19.07 -11.35
N PHE A 70 11.23 18.10 -11.40
CA PHE A 70 10.96 16.81 -12.05
C PHE A 70 9.79 16.06 -11.40
N CYS A 71 9.69 16.04 -10.07
CA CYS A 71 8.57 15.41 -9.38
C CYS A 71 7.22 16.07 -9.77
N VAL A 72 7.21 17.41 -9.84
CA VAL A 72 6.02 18.18 -10.26
C VAL A 72 5.68 17.90 -11.72
N TRP A 73 6.64 17.98 -12.63
CA TRP A 73 6.44 17.66 -14.04
C TRP A 73 5.90 16.24 -14.24
N ALA A 74 6.50 15.26 -13.55
CA ALA A 74 6.16 13.86 -13.72
C ALA A 74 4.74 13.54 -13.25
N LEU A 75 4.34 13.99 -12.05
CA LEU A 75 3.12 13.53 -11.37
C LEU A 75 2.33 14.62 -10.64
N GLY A 76 2.88 15.82 -10.47
CA GLY A 76 2.33 16.87 -9.61
C GLY A 76 1.62 18.02 -10.33
N SER A 77 1.80 18.20 -11.64
CA SER A 77 1.19 19.28 -12.40
C SER A 77 -0.21 18.92 -12.91
N MET A 78 -0.98 19.93 -13.29
CA MET A 78 -2.33 19.78 -13.87
C MET A 78 -2.32 19.67 -15.40
N GLU A 79 -1.13 19.70 -16.01
CA GLU A 79 -0.97 19.47 -17.45
C GLU A 79 -1.47 18.07 -17.82
N ASP A 80 -2.12 17.95 -18.97
CA ASP A 80 -2.74 16.70 -19.40
C ASP A 80 -1.76 15.53 -19.42
N GLU A 81 -0.53 15.75 -19.87
CA GLU A 81 0.50 14.71 -19.88
C GLU A 81 0.90 14.25 -18.47
N SER A 82 0.91 15.15 -17.48
CA SER A 82 1.20 14.77 -16.08
C SER A 82 0.06 13.95 -15.48
N VAL A 83 -1.18 14.27 -15.84
CA VAL A 83 -2.35 13.44 -15.49
C VAL A 83 -2.26 12.09 -16.18
N ASP A 84 -1.98 12.06 -17.48
CA ASP A 84 -1.91 10.82 -18.26
C ASP A 84 -0.79 9.91 -17.80
N ARG A 85 0.40 10.42 -17.43
CA ARG A 85 1.47 9.61 -16.81
C ARG A 85 1.00 8.87 -15.55
N MET A 86 0.21 9.53 -14.71
CA MET A 86 -0.35 8.90 -13.52
C MET A 86 -1.43 7.87 -13.86
N VAL A 87 -2.28 8.15 -14.86
CA VAL A 87 -3.27 7.18 -15.37
C VAL A 87 -2.56 5.93 -15.90
N ASP A 88 -1.59 6.12 -16.80
CA ASP A 88 -0.82 5.04 -17.42
C ASP A 88 -0.09 4.20 -16.36
N TRP A 89 0.45 4.84 -15.32
CA TRP A 89 1.04 4.14 -14.21
C TRP A 89 0.01 3.29 -13.42
N CYS A 90 -1.08 3.90 -12.97
CA CYS A 90 -2.03 3.26 -12.06
C CYS A 90 -2.86 2.15 -12.71
N VAL A 91 -3.30 2.33 -13.96
CA VAL A 91 -4.22 1.38 -14.61
C VAL A 91 -3.64 0.67 -15.84
N GLY A 92 -2.49 1.13 -16.35
CA GLY A 92 -1.80 0.54 -17.50
C GLY A 92 -0.63 -0.37 -17.11
N ALA A 93 0.47 0.24 -16.65
CA ALA A 93 1.72 -0.43 -16.31
C ALA A 93 1.63 -1.23 -15.01
N LYS A 94 0.90 -0.70 -14.03
CA LYS A 94 0.64 -1.33 -12.74
C LYS A 94 -0.86 -1.58 -12.58
N SER A 95 -1.27 -1.72 -11.34
CA SER A 95 -2.64 -1.87 -10.89
C SER A 95 -2.73 -1.18 -9.53
N ASP A 96 -3.33 0.00 -9.50
CA ASP A 96 -3.54 0.83 -8.33
C ASP A 96 -4.87 1.58 -8.46
N VAL A 97 -5.43 2.02 -7.34
CA VAL A 97 -6.45 3.08 -7.35
C VAL A 97 -5.69 4.40 -7.34
N ALA A 98 -5.89 5.23 -8.36
CA ALA A 98 -5.17 6.48 -8.51
C ALA A 98 -5.46 7.42 -7.30
N PRO A 99 -4.44 7.96 -6.64
CA PRO A 99 -4.62 8.78 -5.43
C PRO A 99 -5.12 10.20 -5.73
N ARG A 100 -4.95 10.68 -6.97
CA ARG A 100 -5.40 12.00 -7.42
C ARG A 100 -6.74 11.89 -8.14
N ALA A 101 -7.71 12.70 -7.73
CA ALA A 101 -9.08 12.68 -8.27
C ALA A 101 -9.11 12.77 -9.80
N THR A 102 -8.35 13.70 -10.40
CA THR A 102 -8.30 13.87 -11.86
C THR A 102 -7.77 12.63 -12.59
N ALA A 103 -6.77 11.95 -12.04
CA ALA A 103 -6.25 10.71 -12.60
C ALA A 103 -7.21 9.54 -12.36
N LEU A 104 -7.91 9.50 -11.22
CA LEU A 104 -8.92 8.49 -10.92
C LEU A 104 -10.09 8.57 -11.90
N GLU A 105 -10.66 9.76 -12.10
CA GLU A 105 -11.75 10.02 -13.02
C GLU A 105 -11.35 9.70 -14.46
N ARG A 106 -10.20 10.21 -14.90
CA ARG A 106 -9.70 9.96 -16.26
C ARG A 106 -9.37 8.49 -16.50
N GLY A 107 -8.76 7.81 -15.53
CA GLY A 107 -8.46 6.38 -15.61
C GLY A 107 -9.73 5.52 -15.63
N ALA A 108 -10.77 5.92 -14.89
CA ALA A 108 -12.08 5.27 -14.95
C ALA A 108 -12.76 5.48 -16.31
N ALA A 109 -12.72 6.69 -16.87
CA ALA A 109 -13.27 6.97 -18.20
C ALA A 109 -12.56 6.18 -19.32
N LYS A 110 -11.28 5.81 -19.13
CA LYS A 110 -10.50 4.94 -20.04
C LYS A 110 -10.70 3.43 -19.77
N GLY A 111 -11.60 3.04 -18.86
CA GLY A 111 -11.90 1.64 -18.54
C GLY A 111 -10.89 0.96 -17.61
N GLY A 112 -10.01 1.72 -16.95
CA GLY A 112 -8.96 1.19 -16.06
C GLY A 112 -9.49 0.42 -14.84
N TYR A 113 -10.79 0.56 -14.52
CA TYR A 113 -11.45 -0.12 -13.42
C TYR A 113 -12.65 -0.99 -13.88
N ASP A 114 -12.72 -1.36 -15.16
CA ASP A 114 -13.86 -2.11 -15.70
C ASP A 114 -13.82 -3.60 -15.32
N SER A 115 -12.61 -4.15 -15.11
CA SER A 115 -12.49 -5.52 -14.62
C SER A 115 -13.11 -5.66 -13.23
N GLU A 116 -13.76 -6.78 -12.96
CA GLU A 116 -14.40 -7.02 -11.65
C GLU A 116 -13.43 -6.81 -10.49
N VAL A 117 -12.19 -7.28 -10.66
CA VAL A 117 -11.14 -7.15 -9.64
C VAL A 117 -10.78 -5.70 -9.39
N MET A 118 -10.51 -4.90 -10.43
CA MET A 118 -10.15 -3.49 -10.26
C MET A 118 -11.33 -2.66 -9.73
N ARG A 119 -12.55 -2.97 -10.18
CA ARG A 119 -13.77 -2.34 -9.69
C ARG A 119 -13.96 -2.57 -8.19
N LYS A 120 -13.82 -3.82 -7.71
CA LYS A 120 -13.90 -4.15 -6.27
C LYS A 120 -12.86 -3.40 -5.45
N PHE A 121 -11.64 -3.25 -5.96
CA PHE A 121 -10.66 -2.42 -5.27
C PHE A 121 -11.10 -0.97 -5.14
N LYS A 122 -11.58 -0.36 -6.22
CA LYS A 122 -12.01 1.05 -6.25
C LYS A 122 -13.26 1.31 -5.41
N ASP A 123 -14.29 0.48 -5.57
CA ASP A 123 -15.63 0.73 -5.03
C ASP A 123 -15.86 0.11 -3.65
N GLU A 124 -15.18 -1.01 -3.34
CA GLU A 124 -15.41 -1.73 -2.09
C GLU A 124 -14.25 -1.60 -1.10
N ILE A 125 -13.01 -1.76 -1.55
CA ILE A 125 -11.84 -1.88 -0.65
C ILE A 125 -11.25 -0.50 -0.29
N PHE A 126 -10.95 0.31 -1.31
CA PHE A 126 -10.32 1.62 -1.15
C PHE A 126 -11.09 2.58 -0.21
N PRO A 127 -12.44 2.67 -0.23
CA PRO A 127 -13.17 3.63 0.60
C PRO A 127 -13.04 3.43 2.12
N GLY A 128 -12.73 2.22 2.58
CA GLY A 128 -12.46 1.94 4.01
C GLY A 128 -10.99 2.10 4.39
N GLY A 129 -10.20 2.71 3.52
CA GLY A 129 -8.77 2.81 3.68
C GLY A 129 -8.33 3.90 4.67
N ARG A 130 -7.30 3.58 5.46
CA ARG A 130 -6.57 4.51 6.31
C ARG A 130 -5.12 4.62 5.83
N ALA A 131 -4.63 5.84 5.66
CA ALA A 131 -3.24 6.08 5.29
C ALA A 131 -2.27 5.43 6.29
N GLU A 132 -1.22 4.80 5.75
CA GLU A 132 -0.16 4.24 6.58
C GLU A 132 0.54 5.35 7.39
N PRO A 133 0.80 5.12 8.69
CA PRO A 133 1.54 6.07 9.51
C PRO A 133 3.00 6.13 9.07
N ARG A 134 3.65 7.28 9.30
CA ARG A 134 5.06 7.51 8.93
C ARG A 134 6.00 7.01 10.02
N TYR A 135 5.86 5.75 10.41
CA TYR A 135 6.64 5.16 11.49
C TYR A 135 8.12 5.00 11.12
N PRO A 136 9.05 5.54 11.92
CA PRO A 136 10.46 5.34 11.73
C PRO A 136 10.83 3.86 11.86
N PRO A 137 11.98 3.44 11.32
CA PRO A 137 12.43 2.05 11.36
C PRO A 137 12.40 1.42 12.76
N VAL A 138 12.67 2.21 13.82
CA VAL A 138 12.64 1.74 15.21
C VAL A 138 11.23 1.30 15.64
N VAL A 139 10.20 2.09 15.31
CA VAL A 139 8.80 1.78 15.63
C VAL A 139 8.34 0.59 14.80
N TYR A 140 8.61 0.60 13.49
CA TYR A 140 8.28 -0.52 12.60
C TYR A 140 8.93 -1.83 13.07
N LYS A 141 10.21 -1.80 13.43
CA LYS A 141 10.95 -2.98 13.89
C LYS A 141 10.36 -3.53 15.18
N ALA A 142 10.02 -2.68 16.15
CA ALA A 142 9.42 -3.12 17.40
C ALA A 142 8.12 -3.91 17.17
N ILE A 143 7.25 -3.41 16.28
CA ILE A 143 5.99 -4.07 15.90
C ILE A 143 6.27 -5.37 15.13
N SER A 144 7.15 -5.34 14.14
CA SER A 144 7.51 -6.51 13.33
C SER A 144 8.12 -7.63 14.17
N ASP A 145 9.03 -7.31 15.08
CA ASP A 145 9.64 -8.28 16.00
C ASP A 145 8.58 -8.92 16.91
N ALA A 146 7.59 -8.14 17.36
CA ALA A 146 6.51 -8.64 18.21
C ALA A 146 5.62 -9.64 17.46
N ILE A 147 5.22 -9.30 16.24
CA ILE A 147 4.43 -10.19 15.37
C ILE A 147 5.21 -11.47 15.05
N GLN A 148 6.47 -11.35 14.64
CA GLN A 148 7.30 -12.53 14.37
C GLN A 148 7.57 -13.35 15.62
N GLY A 149 7.70 -12.69 16.78
CA GLY A 149 7.87 -13.35 18.06
C GLY A 149 6.73 -14.27 18.43
N THR A 150 5.50 -13.80 18.23
CA THR A 150 4.30 -14.59 18.49
C THR A 150 4.11 -15.67 17.43
N MET A 151 4.19 -15.31 16.14
CA MET A 151 3.85 -16.23 15.05
C MET A 151 4.90 -17.32 14.80
N LEU A 152 6.19 -17.01 14.96
CA LEU A 152 7.29 -17.90 14.53
C LEU A 152 8.10 -18.46 15.70
N ALA A 153 8.14 -17.76 16.83
CA ALA A 153 8.94 -18.14 17.99
C ALA A 153 8.12 -18.58 19.21
N GLY A 154 6.78 -18.66 19.08
CA GLY A 154 5.88 -19.13 20.14
C GLY A 154 5.87 -18.26 21.40
N ARG A 155 6.30 -16.99 21.32
CA ARG A 155 6.30 -16.07 22.45
C ARG A 155 4.89 -15.59 22.77
N GLY A 156 4.64 -15.30 24.05
CA GLY A 156 3.33 -14.84 24.50
C GLY A 156 2.95 -13.48 23.90
N VAL A 157 1.70 -13.34 23.45
CA VAL A 157 1.18 -12.08 22.88
C VAL A 157 1.36 -10.91 23.84
N LYS A 158 0.95 -11.08 25.11
CA LYS A 158 1.07 -10.04 26.14
C LYS A 158 2.51 -9.57 26.32
N SER A 159 3.47 -10.49 26.44
CA SER A 159 4.88 -10.14 26.64
C SER A 159 5.49 -9.44 25.43
N GLU A 160 5.11 -9.83 24.21
CA GLU A 160 5.61 -9.17 23.00
C GLU A 160 5.02 -7.77 22.82
N ILE A 161 3.74 -7.57 23.16
CA ILE A 161 3.11 -6.24 23.20
C ILE A 161 3.85 -5.35 24.21
N GLU A 162 4.03 -5.82 25.45
CA GLU A 162 4.73 -5.05 26.49
C GLU A 162 6.16 -4.68 26.08
N ARG A 163 6.88 -5.60 25.41
CA ARG A 163 8.22 -5.34 24.88
C ARG A 163 8.20 -4.27 23.78
N ALA A 164 7.30 -4.39 22.81
CA ALA A 164 7.17 -3.41 21.73
C ALA A 164 6.79 -2.02 22.27
N THR A 165 5.82 -1.96 23.19
CA THR A 165 5.41 -0.70 23.84
C THR A 165 6.58 -0.02 24.53
N ARG A 166 7.35 -0.72 25.37
CA ARG A 166 8.52 -0.13 26.04
C ARG A 166 9.55 0.40 25.05
N SER A 167 9.82 -0.33 23.95
CA SER A 167 10.75 0.12 22.92
C SER A 167 10.26 1.37 22.20
N ILE A 168 8.97 1.42 21.86
CA ILE A 168 8.36 2.58 21.20
C ILE A 168 8.35 3.79 22.13
N GLU A 169 7.93 3.63 23.38
CA GLU A 169 7.92 4.71 24.39
C GLU A 169 9.31 5.26 24.68
N ALA A 170 10.32 4.39 24.76
CA ALA A 170 11.70 4.83 24.94
C ALA A 170 12.17 5.68 23.75
N TYR A 171 11.81 5.29 22.53
CA TYR A 171 12.15 6.03 21.32
C TYR A 171 11.41 7.37 21.22
N THR A 172 10.10 7.39 21.49
CA THR A 172 9.28 8.61 21.33
C THR A 172 9.67 9.72 22.31
N LYS A 173 10.24 9.39 23.47
CA LYS A 173 10.75 10.37 24.44
C LYS A 173 11.85 11.27 23.90
N SER A 174 12.64 10.80 22.94
CA SER A 174 13.78 11.54 22.37
C SER A 174 13.59 11.89 20.89
N TYR A 175 12.47 11.50 20.29
CA TYR A 175 12.19 11.71 18.88
C TYR A 175 12.01 13.20 18.56
N LYS A 176 12.76 13.69 17.56
CA LYS A 176 12.71 15.07 17.06
C LYS A 176 12.51 15.10 15.53
N GLY A 177 11.47 14.41 15.05
CA GLY A 177 11.13 14.39 13.62
C GLY A 177 9.69 14.84 13.35
N ALA A 178 9.24 14.65 12.11
CA ALA A 178 7.87 14.95 11.70
C ALA A 178 6.84 14.10 12.45
N SER A 179 5.57 14.54 12.43
CA SER A 179 4.45 13.78 13.01
C SER A 179 4.45 12.33 12.54
N LEU A 180 4.21 11.41 13.47
CA LEU A 180 4.12 9.97 13.21
C LEU A 180 2.72 9.53 12.78
N ILE A 181 1.73 10.41 12.92
CA ILE A 181 0.32 10.22 12.56
C ILE A 181 -0.18 11.36 11.68
#